data_AF-H2YDQ8-F1
#
_entry.id   AF-H2YDQ8-F1
#
_cell.length_a   1.000
_cell.length_b   1.000
_cell.length_c   1.000
_cell.angle_alpha   90.00
_cell.angle_beta   90.00
_cell.angle_gamma   90.00
#
_symmetry.space_group_name_H-M   'P 1'
#
loop_
_entity.id
_entity.type
_entity.pdbx_description
1 polymer ?
#
loop_
_entity_poly.entity_id
_entity_poly.type
_entity_poly.pdbx_seq_one_letter_code
_entity_poly.pdbx_strand_id
1 'polypeptide(L)'
;MFAATAMRSLRFLQILRMVRMDRRGGSWKLLSSVVKAHSKELITAWYIGFLALIFASFLVYQAEKDENSKDFETFADALWWGLITLTTIGYGEKVPITWLGRLIASVFAILGISFFALPAGILGSGFALKVQEQHRQKHFARRRMPAAYLLQCMWRCYAADKNSRSVATWKPHLRTQNQSKKSKTRISSSPKLSRRQTFRSRLGGSVKTS
;
A
#
# COMPACT_ATOMS: atom_id res chain seq x y z
N MET A 1 31.69 -26.08 11.89
CA MET A 1 30.42 -25.73 12.57
C MET A 1 30.13 -24.22 12.49
N PHE A 2 30.96 -23.35 13.09
CA PHE A 2 30.70 -21.89 13.15
C PHE A 2 30.51 -21.17 11.80
N ALA A 3 31.31 -21.50 10.78
CA ALA A 3 31.21 -20.87 9.45
C ALA A 3 29.89 -21.21 8.72
N ALA A 4 29.37 -22.44 8.90
CA ALA A 4 28.09 -22.84 8.31
C ALA A 4 26.91 -22.11 8.96
N THR A 5 26.95 -21.93 10.28
CA THR A 5 25.95 -21.14 11.03
C THR A 5 26.00 -19.67 10.59
N ALA A 6 27.19 -19.09 10.42
CA ALA A 6 27.35 -17.71 9.96
C ALA A 6 26.80 -17.50 8.53
N MET A 7 27.05 -18.44 7.60
CA MET A 7 26.45 -18.38 6.25
C MET A 7 24.92 -18.49 6.28
N ARG A 8 24.35 -19.29 7.19
CA ARG A 8 22.89 -19.40 7.37
C ARG A 8 22.29 -18.10 7.93
N SER A 9 22.97 -17.46 8.87
CA SER A 9 22.59 -16.16 9.43
C SER A 9 22.70 -15.02 8.40
N LEU A 10 23.70 -15.06 7.51
CA LEU A 10 23.83 -14.11 6.40
C LEU A 10 22.64 -14.16 5.42
N ARG A 11 22.13 -15.37 5.11
CA ARG A 11 20.90 -15.52 4.31
C ARG A 11 19.68 -14.91 4.99
N PHE A 12 19.57 -15.06 6.31
CA PHE A 12 18.50 -14.42 7.10
C PHE A 12 18.62 -12.88 7.10
N LEU A 13 19.84 -12.35 7.19
CA LEU A 13 20.10 -10.90 7.09
C LEU A 13 19.73 -10.32 5.71
N GLN A 14 19.77 -11.10 4.63
CA GLN A 14 19.31 -10.68 3.31
C GLN A 14 17.79 -10.45 3.27
N ILE A 15 17.01 -11.29 3.95
CA ILE A 15 15.54 -11.13 4.07
C ILE A 15 15.22 -9.84 4.84
N LEU A 16 15.94 -9.57 5.94
CA LEU A 16 15.83 -8.32 6.70
C LEU A 16 16.13 -7.08 5.84
N ARG A 17 17.04 -7.18 4.87
CA ARG A 17 17.35 -6.10 3.92
C ARG A 17 16.16 -5.83 2.98
N MET A 18 15.44 -6.85 2.52
CA MET A 18 14.20 -6.66 1.74
C MET A 18 13.09 -5.97 2.55
N VAL A 19 12.94 -6.30 3.83
CA VAL A 19 11.97 -5.63 4.72
C VAL A 19 12.27 -4.13 4.88
N ARG A 20 13.56 -3.75 4.93
CA ARG A 20 13.95 -2.33 4.98
C ARG A 20 13.63 -1.53 3.71
N MET A 21 13.35 -2.19 2.58
CA MET A 21 12.97 -1.52 1.33
C MET A 21 11.62 -0.80 1.46
N ASP A 22 10.75 -1.22 2.39
CA ASP A 22 9.55 -0.48 2.77
C ASP A 22 9.85 0.68 3.74
N ARG A 23 10.84 1.51 3.39
CA ARG A 23 11.40 2.57 4.25
C ARG A 23 10.39 3.64 4.68
N ARG A 24 9.20 3.69 4.08
CA ARG A 24 8.12 4.64 4.43
C ARG A 24 6.97 3.99 5.20
N GLY A 25 6.97 2.66 5.36
CA GLY A 25 5.91 1.93 6.06
C GLY A 25 4.51 2.20 5.51
N GLY A 26 4.41 2.66 4.25
CA GLY A 26 3.16 3.10 3.66
C GLY A 26 2.20 1.94 3.47
N SER A 27 2.74 0.78 3.06
CA SER A 27 2.01 -0.48 2.89
C SER A 27 1.45 -0.98 4.23
N TRP A 28 2.28 -1.01 5.27
CA TRP A 28 1.87 -1.38 6.62
C TRP A 28 0.83 -0.42 7.21
N LYS A 29 0.98 0.89 7.00
CA LYS A 29 0.01 1.89 7.47
C LYS A 29 -1.32 1.74 6.74
N LEU A 30 -1.30 1.44 5.45
CA LEU A 30 -2.51 1.24 4.65
C LEU A 30 -3.25 -0.03 5.09
N LEU A 31 -2.53 -1.15 5.19
CA LEU A 31 -3.03 -2.44 5.69
C LEU A 31 -3.61 -2.29 7.11
N SER A 32 -2.83 -1.74 8.05
CA SER A 32 -3.27 -1.54 9.43
C SER A 32 -4.53 -0.68 9.52
N SER A 33 -4.65 0.34 8.67
CA SER A 33 -5.85 1.19 8.64
C SER A 33 -7.07 0.48 8.04
N VAL A 34 -6.91 -0.47 7.11
CA VAL A 34 -8.02 -1.32 6.64
C VAL A 34 -8.44 -2.31 7.73
N VAL A 35 -7.47 -2.98 8.36
CA VAL A 35 -7.70 -3.91 9.47
C VAL A 35 -8.42 -3.22 10.63
N LYS A 36 -8.00 -2.01 11.01
CA LYS A 36 -8.65 -1.25 12.08
C LYS A 36 -10.10 -0.88 11.72
N ALA A 37 -10.36 -0.50 10.47
CA ALA A 37 -11.70 -0.15 10.01
C ALA A 37 -12.68 -1.33 10.12
N HIS A 38 -12.22 -2.53 9.78
CA HIS A 38 -13.01 -3.76 9.82
C HIS A 38 -12.63 -4.69 10.99
N SER A 39 -12.07 -4.13 12.07
CA SER A 39 -11.52 -4.93 13.18
C SER A 39 -12.58 -5.76 13.89
N LYS A 40 -13.78 -5.21 14.06
CA LYS A 40 -14.91 -5.90 14.69
C LYS A 40 -15.32 -7.13 13.88
N GLU A 41 -15.53 -6.96 12.57
CA GLU A 41 -15.91 -8.03 11.64
C GLU A 41 -14.84 -9.13 11.60
N LEU A 42 -13.57 -8.73 11.54
CA LEU A 42 -12.43 -9.65 11.52
C LEU A 42 -12.33 -10.46 12.81
N ILE A 43 -12.45 -9.80 13.97
CA ILE A 43 -12.42 -10.45 15.29
C ILE A 43 -13.58 -11.43 15.42
N THR A 44 -14.79 -11.04 15.00
CA THR A 44 -15.96 -11.94 15.04
C THR A 44 -15.78 -13.16 14.14
N ALA A 45 -15.24 -12.98 12.92
CA ALA A 45 -14.97 -14.09 12.01
C ALA A 45 -13.92 -15.05 12.59
N TRP A 46 -12.83 -14.50 13.14
CA TRP A 46 -11.80 -15.28 13.82
C TRP A 46 -12.34 -16.03 15.04
N TYR A 47 -13.15 -15.37 15.86
CA TYR A 47 -13.74 -15.98 17.05
C TYR A 47 -14.66 -17.15 16.70
N ILE A 48 -15.58 -16.94 15.74
CA ILE A 48 -16.51 -18.00 15.30
C ILE A 48 -15.74 -19.13 14.60
N GLY A 49 -14.78 -18.81 13.73
CA GLY A 49 -13.93 -19.80 13.06
C GLY A 49 -13.11 -20.63 14.04
N PHE A 50 -12.52 -20.00 15.06
CA PHE A 50 -11.77 -20.70 16.09
C PHE A 50 -12.67 -21.59 16.95
N LEU A 51 -13.86 -21.10 17.32
CA LEU A 51 -14.83 -21.91 18.06
C LEU A 51 -15.28 -23.13 17.25
N ALA A 52 -15.58 -22.95 15.96
CA ALA A 52 -15.90 -24.05 15.05
C ALA A 52 -14.75 -25.04 14.89
N LEU A 53 -13.49 -24.57 14.84
CA LEU A 53 -12.29 -25.42 14.80
C LEU A 53 -12.18 -26.31 16.03
N ILE A 54 -12.28 -25.73 17.23
CA ILE A 54 -12.21 -26.49 18.49
C ILE A 54 -13.35 -27.51 18.55
N PHE A 55 -14.57 -27.09 18.22
CA PHE A 55 -15.75 -27.95 18.30
C PHE A 55 -15.72 -29.09 17.28
N ALA A 56 -15.35 -28.81 16.02
CA ALA A 56 -15.19 -29.82 14.98
C ALA A 56 -14.11 -30.84 15.35
N SER A 57 -12.95 -30.36 15.82
CA SER A 57 -11.83 -31.22 16.23
C SER A 57 -12.22 -32.12 17.40
N PHE A 58 -12.96 -31.59 18.37
CA PHE A 58 -13.45 -32.38 19.51
C PHE A 58 -14.44 -33.46 19.10
N LEU A 59 -15.41 -33.13 18.25
CA LEU A 59 -16.41 -34.10 17.78
C LEU A 59 -15.79 -35.20 16.92
N VAL A 60 -14.85 -34.85 16.04
CA VAL A 60 -14.13 -35.83 15.22
C VAL A 60 -13.21 -36.68 16.08
N TYR A 61 -12.49 -36.10 17.04
CA TYR A 61 -11.70 -36.87 18.01
C TYR A 61 -12.58 -37.90 18.75
N GLN A 62 -13.74 -37.47 19.24
CA GLN A 62 -14.62 -38.37 19.97
C GLN A 62 -15.28 -39.44 19.08
N ALA A 63 -15.44 -39.19 17.78
CA ALA A 63 -15.91 -40.19 16.82
C ALA A 63 -14.81 -41.17 16.37
N GLU A 64 -13.55 -40.72 16.31
CA GLU A 64 -12.43 -41.47 15.75
C GLU A 64 -11.50 -42.10 16.79
N LYS A 65 -11.56 -41.70 18.07
CA LYS A 65 -10.61 -42.16 19.10
C LYS A 65 -10.56 -43.69 19.26
N ASP A 66 -11.70 -44.37 19.08
CA ASP A 66 -11.85 -45.80 19.33
C ASP A 66 -11.53 -46.63 18.08
N GLU A 67 -11.80 -46.12 16.86
CA GLU A 67 -11.56 -46.83 15.60
C GLU A 67 -10.23 -46.45 14.92
N ASN A 68 -9.78 -45.20 15.07
CA ASN A 68 -8.56 -44.67 14.45
C ASN A 68 -7.61 -44.03 15.48
N SER A 69 -7.25 -44.81 16.50
CA SER A 69 -6.35 -44.36 17.56
C SER A 69 -4.92 -44.09 17.08
N LYS A 70 -4.54 -44.52 15.86
CA LYS A 70 -3.21 -44.25 15.27
C LYS A 70 -3.09 -42.82 14.76
N ASP A 71 -4.13 -42.30 14.10
CA ASP A 71 -4.10 -40.96 13.53
C ASP A 71 -4.59 -39.91 14.54
N PHE A 72 -5.57 -40.29 15.36
CA PHE A 72 -6.24 -39.44 16.36
C PHE A 72 -5.97 -39.92 17.79
N GLU A 73 -4.69 -40.08 18.15
CA GLU A 73 -4.29 -40.49 19.51
C GLU A 73 -4.62 -39.39 20.53
N THR A 74 -4.21 -38.16 20.23
CA THR A 74 -4.38 -37.01 21.13
C THR A 74 -5.34 -35.97 20.56
N PHE A 75 -5.91 -35.13 21.44
CA PHE A 75 -6.70 -33.99 21.00
C PHE A 75 -5.89 -33.01 20.12
N ALA A 76 -4.57 -32.93 20.31
CA ALA A 76 -3.69 -32.11 19.49
C ALA A 76 -3.65 -32.59 18.02
N ASP A 77 -3.76 -33.89 17.79
CA ASP A 77 -3.82 -34.48 16.45
C ASP A 77 -5.10 -34.12 15.72
N ALA A 78 -6.23 -34.15 16.43
CA ALA A 78 -7.51 -33.71 15.90
C ALA A 78 -7.52 -32.19 15.61
N LEU A 79 -6.91 -31.38 16.47
CA LEU A 79 -6.72 -29.95 16.22
C LEU A 79 -5.87 -29.67 14.99
N TRP A 80 -4.78 -30.42 14.81
CA TRP A 80 -3.93 -30.32 13.63
C TRP A 80 -4.72 -30.65 12.36
N TRP A 81 -5.45 -31.76 12.36
CA TRP A 81 -6.34 -32.13 11.27
C TRP A 81 -7.39 -31.06 10.98
N GLY A 82 -8.05 -30.53 12.01
CA GLY A 82 -9.06 -29.49 11.89
C GLY A 82 -8.49 -28.21 11.30
N LEU A 83 -7.29 -27.79 11.73
CA LEU A 83 -6.60 -26.62 11.18
C LEU A 83 -6.27 -26.79 9.69
N ILE A 84 -5.67 -27.92 9.31
CA ILE A 84 -5.29 -28.22 7.91
C ILE A 84 -6.53 -28.34 7.01
N THR A 85 -7.63 -28.87 7.54
CA THR A 85 -8.91 -29.01 6.82
C THR A 85 -9.60 -27.65 6.64
N LEU A 86 -9.72 -26.85 7.70
CA LEU A 86 -10.40 -25.54 7.64
C LEU A 86 -9.62 -24.49 6.86
N THR A 87 -8.30 -24.60 6.82
CA THR A 87 -7.43 -23.78 5.96
C THR A 87 -7.35 -24.29 4.53
N THR A 88 -8.09 -25.34 4.18
CA THR A 88 -8.13 -25.94 2.83
C THR A 88 -6.79 -26.46 2.31
N ILE A 89 -5.83 -26.74 3.21
CA ILE A 89 -4.53 -27.32 2.84
C ILE A 89 -4.68 -28.80 2.52
N GLY A 90 -5.33 -29.56 3.41
CA GLY A 90 -5.72 -30.95 3.18
C GLY A 90 -4.57 -31.90 2.81
N TYR A 91 -3.51 -31.98 3.62
CA TYR A 91 -2.38 -32.88 3.35
C TYR A 91 -2.77 -34.36 3.22
N GLY A 92 -3.84 -34.77 3.92
CA GLY A 92 -4.37 -36.14 3.86
C GLY A 92 -3.63 -37.14 4.75
N GLU A 93 -2.70 -36.71 5.61
CA GLU A 93 -2.01 -37.63 6.54
C GLU A 93 -2.91 -38.20 7.64
N LYS A 94 -3.96 -37.47 8.02
CA LYS A 94 -4.93 -37.84 9.05
C LYS A 94 -6.31 -37.61 8.45
N VAL A 95 -7.15 -38.64 8.44
CA VAL A 95 -8.50 -38.55 7.85
C VAL A 95 -9.45 -39.40 8.67
N PRO A 96 -10.65 -38.89 9.01
CA PRO A 96 -11.66 -39.69 9.70
C PRO A 96 -12.07 -40.89 8.83
N ILE A 97 -12.01 -42.09 9.40
CA ILE A 97 -12.38 -43.34 8.72
C ILE A 97 -13.83 -43.72 9.02
N THR A 98 -14.34 -43.35 10.20
CA THR A 98 -15.69 -43.71 10.63
C THR A 98 -16.74 -42.95 9.81
N TRP A 99 -17.89 -43.58 9.60
CA TRP A 99 -19.01 -42.93 8.91
C TRP A 99 -19.46 -41.65 9.64
N LEU A 100 -19.56 -41.72 10.97
CA LEU A 100 -19.96 -40.60 11.80
C LEU A 100 -18.94 -39.46 11.76
N GLY A 101 -17.65 -39.78 11.88
CA GLY A 101 -16.55 -38.82 11.79
C GLY A 101 -16.52 -38.10 10.44
N ARG A 102 -16.75 -38.83 9.34
CA ARG A 102 -16.84 -38.24 7.99
C ARG A 102 -18.04 -37.31 7.83
N LEU A 103 -19.20 -37.66 8.37
CA LEU A 103 -20.39 -36.81 8.31
C LEU A 103 -20.16 -35.50 9.09
N ILE A 104 -19.65 -35.60 10.32
CA ILE A 104 -19.32 -34.44 11.15
C ILE A 104 -18.26 -33.57 10.45
N ALA A 105 -17.17 -34.19 9.98
CA ALA A 105 -16.11 -33.52 9.26
C ALA A 105 -16.61 -32.76 8.03
N SER A 106 -17.50 -33.36 7.24
CA SER A 106 -18.05 -32.75 6.03
C SER A 106 -18.89 -31.50 6.34
N VAL A 107 -19.77 -31.57 7.36
CA VAL A 107 -20.61 -30.44 7.78
C VAL A 107 -19.75 -29.30 8.31
N PHE A 108 -18.80 -29.60 9.20
CA PHE A 108 -17.92 -28.58 9.78
C PHE A 108 -16.89 -28.04 8.80
N ALA A 109 -16.46 -28.80 7.79
CA ALA A 109 -15.61 -28.31 6.72
C ALA A 109 -16.33 -27.20 5.94
N ILE A 110 -17.57 -27.42 5.49
CA ILE A 110 -18.33 -26.42 4.72
C ILE A 110 -18.51 -25.13 5.54
N LEU A 111 -18.93 -25.27 6.80
CA LEU A 111 -19.14 -24.12 7.69
C LEU A 111 -17.84 -23.40 8.02
N GLY A 112 -16.81 -24.13 8.46
CA GLY A 112 -15.57 -23.52 8.95
C GLY A 112 -14.72 -22.91 7.83
N ILE A 113 -14.67 -23.50 6.63
CA ILE A 113 -13.99 -22.92 5.46
C ILE A 113 -14.59 -21.55 5.13
N SER A 114 -15.92 -21.42 5.22
CA SER A 114 -16.61 -20.16 4.98
C SER A 114 -16.12 -19.05 5.92
N PHE A 115 -15.98 -19.35 7.22
CA PHE A 115 -15.48 -18.38 8.20
C PHE A 115 -13.99 -18.06 8.06
N PHE A 116 -13.15 -19.04 7.71
CA PHE A 116 -11.71 -18.82 7.47
C PHE A 116 -11.43 -18.03 6.18
N ALA A 117 -12.35 -18.07 5.21
CA ALA A 117 -12.28 -17.26 3.99
C ALA A 117 -12.68 -15.78 4.20
N LEU A 118 -13.51 -15.47 5.21
CA LEU A 118 -14.00 -14.11 5.46
C LEU A 118 -12.89 -13.07 5.69
N PRO A 119 -11.84 -13.33 6.49
CA PRO A 119 -10.71 -12.41 6.64
C PRO A 119 -10.11 -11.95 5.32
N ALA A 120 -9.90 -12.88 4.38
CA ALA A 120 -9.35 -12.55 3.06
C ALA A 120 -10.33 -11.69 2.24
N GLY A 121 -11.63 -12.01 2.28
CA GLY A 121 -12.68 -11.24 1.59
C GLY A 121 -12.87 -9.83 2.15
N ILE A 122 -12.89 -9.68 3.48
CA ILE A 122 -13.01 -8.37 4.16
C ILE A 122 -11.80 -7.50 3.86
N LEU A 123 -10.59 -8.06 3.89
CA LEU A 123 -9.39 -7.31 3.52
C LEU A 123 -9.42 -6.91 2.05
N GLY A 124 -9.76 -7.83 1.14
CA GLY A 124 -9.84 -7.55 -0.29
C GLY A 124 -10.83 -6.43 -0.63
N SER A 125 -12.04 -6.49 -0.06
CA SER A 125 -13.05 -5.44 -0.22
C SER A 125 -12.64 -4.11 0.43
N GLY A 126 -12.03 -4.16 1.62
CA GLY A 126 -11.51 -2.98 2.31
C GLY A 126 -10.39 -2.26 1.54
N PHE A 127 -9.51 -3.00 0.85
CA PHE A 127 -8.52 -2.41 -0.06
C PHE A 127 -9.20 -1.77 -1.28
N ALA A 128 -10.18 -2.45 -1.89
CA ALA A 128 -10.90 -1.92 -3.05
C ALA A 128 -11.61 -0.59 -2.73
N LEU A 129 -12.33 -0.53 -1.61
CA LEU A 129 -13.00 0.69 -1.14
C LEU A 129 -12.01 1.83 -0.87
N LYS A 130 -10.85 1.52 -0.26
CA LYS A 130 -9.84 2.52 0.05
C LYS A 130 -9.15 3.07 -1.20
N VAL A 131 -8.92 2.23 -2.21
CA VAL A 131 -8.42 2.65 -3.52
C VAL A 131 -9.43 3.58 -4.19
N GLN A 132 -10.72 3.23 -4.16
CA GLN A 132 -11.79 4.07 -4.71
C GLN A 132 -11.89 5.42 -3.99
N GLU A 133 -11.82 5.43 -2.66
CA GLU A 133 -11.83 6.64 -1.84
C GLU A 133 -10.60 7.53 -2.13
N GLN A 134 -9.43 6.93 -2.33
CA GLN A 134 -8.23 7.65 -2.76
C GLN A 134 -8.38 8.27 -4.15
N HIS A 135 -9.01 7.57 -5.10
CA HIS A 135 -9.34 8.14 -6.40
C HIS A 135 -10.25 9.36 -6.24
N ARG A 136 -11.29 9.28 -5.41
CA ARG A 136 -12.20 10.42 -5.14
C ARG A 136 -11.46 11.59 -4.48
N GLN A 137 -10.58 11.34 -3.53
CA GLN A 137 -9.78 12.38 -2.87
C GLN A 137 -8.74 13.01 -3.81
N LYS A 138 -8.19 12.28 -4.79
CA LYS A 138 -7.34 12.89 -5.83
C LYS A 138 -8.09 13.95 -6.63
N HIS A 139 -9.39 13.75 -6.92
CA HIS A 139 -10.21 14.77 -7.57
C HIS A 139 -10.37 16.03 -6.70
N PHE A 140 -10.57 15.88 -5.40
CA PHE A 140 -10.61 17.03 -4.48
C PHE A 140 -9.25 17.69 -4.28
N ALA A 141 -8.16 16.93 -4.20
CA ALA A 141 -6.81 17.46 -4.05
C ALA A 141 -6.39 18.31 -5.26
N ARG A 142 -6.84 17.97 -6.47
CA ARG A 142 -6.64 18.81 -7.68
C ARG A 142 -7.28 20.20 -7.54
N ARG A 143 -8.34 20.35 -6.73
CA ARG A 143 -8.98 21.65 -6.47
C ARG A 143 -8.22 22.54 -5.49
N ARG A 144 -7.24 22.00 -4.73
CA ARG A 144 -6.44 22.79 -3.77
C ARG A 144 -5.55 23.82 -4.48
N MET A 145 -4.98 23.47 -5.64
CA MET A 145 -4.09 24.38 -6.38
C MET A 145 -4.83 25.61 -6.96
N PRO A 146 -6.00 25.46 -7.62
CA PRO A 146 -6.83 26.60 -8.02
C PRO A 146 -7.29 27.46 -6.85
N ALA A 147 -7.66 26.86 -5.71
CA ALA A 147 -8.08 27.61 -4.52
C ALA A 147 -6.94 28.47 -3.95
N ALA A 148 -5.72 27.93 -3.90
CA ALA A 148 -4.53 28.69 -3.50
C ALA A 148 -4.25 29.85 -4.47
N TYR A 149 -4.42 29.63 -5.78
CA TYR A 149 -4.27 30.68 -6.79
C TYR A 149 -5.29 31.80 -6.62
N LEU A 150 -6.56 31.46 -6.34
CA LEU A 150 -7.62 32.44 -6.08
C LEU A 150 -7.24 33.35 -4.89
N LEU A 151 -6.82 32.74 -3.77
CA LEU A 151 -6.38 33.48 -2.58
C LEU A 151 -5.19 34.40 -2.89
N GLN A 152 -4.23 33.91 -3.67
CA GLN A 152 -3.08 34.70 -4.10
C GLN A 152 -3.50 35.88 -5.00
N CYS A 153 -4.40 35.66 -5.96
CA CYS A 153 -4.91 36.72 -6.84
C CYS A 153 -5.71 37.77 -6.06
N MET A 154 -6.59 37.33 -5.15
CA MET A 154 -7.35 38.23 -4.27
C MET A 154 -6.41 39.11 -3.44
N TRP A 155 -5.37 38.54 -2.84
CA TRP A 155 -4.37 39.32 -2.09
C TRP A 155 -3.58 40.28 -2.99
N ARG A 156 -3.21 39.86 -4.21
CA ARG A 156 -2.51 40.73 -5.18
C ARG A 156 -3.39 41.90 -5.63
N CYS A 157 -4.69 41.70 -5.82
CA CYS A 157 -5.65 42.76 -6.13
C CYS A 157 -5.80 43.73 -4.95
N TYR A 158 -5.95 43.22 -3.73
CA TYR A 158 -6.01 44.05 -2.52
C TYR A 158 -4.73 44.86 -2.28
N ALA A 159 -3.56 44.26 -2.48
CA ALA A 159 -2.27 44.93 -2.31
C ALA A 159 -1.95 45.95 -3.42
N ALA A 160 -2.73 45.97 -4.52
CA ALA A 160 -2.61 46.96 -5.58
C ALA A 160 -3.46 48.22 -5.37
N ASP A 161 -4.33 48.23 -4.35
CA ASP A 161 -5.12 49.39 -3.98
C ASP A 161 -4.24 50.54 -3.44
N LYS A 162 -4.59 51.79 -3.76
CA LYS A 162 -3.83 53.00 -3.42
C LYS A 162 -3.67 53.22 -1.91
N ASN A 163 -4.62 52.72 -1.12
CA ASN A 163 -4.59 52.82 0.35
C ASN A 163 -3.76 51.70 1.01
N SER A 164 -3.25 50.74 0.24
CA SER A 164 -2.55 49.56 0.78
C SER A 164 -1.05 49.81 0.96
N ARG A 165 -0.56 49.72 2.20
CA ARG A 165 0.85 49.99 2.59
C ARG A 165 1.83 48.82 2.31
N SER A 166 1.44 47.80 1.53
CA SER A 166 2.25 46.57 1.36
C SER A 166 3.41 46.74 0.37
N VAL A 167 4.58 47.15 0.88
CA VAL A 167 5.82 47.30 0.08
C VAL A 167 6.38 45.93 -0.38
N ALA A 168 6.05 44.84 0.31
CA ALA A 168 6.59 43.49 0.02
C ALA A 168 6.09 42.91 -1.32
N THR A 169 4.87 43.25 -1.76
CA THR A 169 4.28 42.79 -3.02
C THR A 169 5.05 43.28 -4.25
N TRP A 170 5.65 44.47 -4.15
CA TRP A 170 6.33 45.15 -5.26
C TRP A 170 7.84 44.86 -5.32
N LYS A 171 8.44 44.38 -4.21
CA LYS A 171 9.89 44.04 -4.13
C LYS A 171 10.38 43.06 -5.22
N PRO A 172 9.65 41.99 -5.60
CA PRO A 172 10.08 41.11 -6.68
C PRO A 172 10.16 41.81 -8.04
N HIS A 173 9.19 42.66 -8.36
CA HIS A 173 9.15 43.41 -9.63
C HIS A 173 10.25 44.49 -9.69
N LEU A 174 10.53 45.14 -8.55
CA LEU A 174 11.64 46.09 -8.42
C LEU A 174 13.01 45.41 -8.59
N ARG A 175 13.17 44.17 -8.10
CA ARG A 175 14.39 43.37 -8.34
C ARG A 175 14.57 43.01 -9.82
N THR A 176 13.51 42.63 -10.53
CA THR A 176 13.55 42.30 -11.97
C THR A 176 13.91 43.51 -12.84
N GLN A 177 13.38 44.70 -12.52
CA GLN A 177 13.73 45.92 -13.26
C GLN A 177 15.22 46.28 -13.12
N ASN A 178 15.80 46.12 -11.92
CA ASN A 178 17.22 46.40 -11.68
C ASN A 178 18.16 45.40 -12.38
N GLN A 179 17.77 44.13 -12.51
CA GLN A 179 18.52 43.15 -13.32
C GLN A 179 18.40 43.43 -14.82
N SER A 180 17.22 43.79 -15.32
CA SER A 180 17.02 44.19 -16.73
C SER A 180 17.83 45.43 -17.08
N LYS A 181 17.86 46.46 -16.21
CA LYS A 181 18.72 47.63 -16.36
C LYS A 181 20.21 47.25 -16.38
N LYS A 182 20.70 46.43 -15.43
CA LYS A 182 22.09 45.93 -15.44
C LYS A 182 22.44 45.12 -16.69
N SER A 183 21.51 44.36 -17.26
CA SER A 183 21.74 43.61 -18.51
C SER A 183 21.77 44.51 -19.75
N LYS A 184 20.90 45.53 -19.82
CA LYS A 184 20.92 46.54 -20.89
C LYS A 184 22.18 47.41 -20.84
N THR A 185 22.63 47.81 -19.65
CA THR A 185 23.89 48.57 -19.49
C THR A 185 25.10 47.73 -19.89
N ARG A 186 25.06 46.40 -19.73
CA ARG A 186 26.15 45.48 -20.11
C ARG A 186 26.20 45.19 -21.62
N ILE A 187 25.05 45.31 -22.32
CA ILE A 187 24.95 45.19 -23.79
C ILE A 187 25.30 46.52 -24.46
N SER A 188 25.03 47.67 -23.83
CA SER A 188 25.41 49.00 -24.35
C SER A 188 26.87 49.37 -24.11
N SER A 189 27.62 48.58 -23.31
CA SER A 189 29.04 48.82 -23.00
C SER A 189 30.01 47.93 -23.79
N SER A 190 29.56 47.23 -24.83
CA SER A 190 30.46 46.52 -25.74
C SER A 190 30.89 47.43 -26.90
N PRO A 191 32.17 47.78 -27.06
CA PRO A 191 32.63 48.52 -28.22
C PRO A 191 32.57 47.62 -29.47
N LYS A 192 32.07 48.17 -30.58
CA LYS A 192 32.16 47.56 -31.91
C LYS A 192 33.61 47.58 -32.40
N LEU A 193 34.19 46.40 -32.64
CA LEU A 193 35.29 46.10 -33.58
C LEU A 193 35.36 44.55 -33.63
N SER A 194 35.52 43.80 -34.72
CA SER A 194 35.54 44.02 -36.17
C SER A 194 35.60 42.61 -36.80
N ARG A 195 34.92 42.42 -37.94
CA ARG A 195 35.32 41.55 -39.08
C ARG A 195 35.33 39.99 -38.92
N ARG A 196 34.24 39.40 -39.46
CA ARG A 196 34.14 38.40 -40.57
C ARG A 196 34.81 37.00 -40.48
N GLN A 197 34.03 36.00 -40.96
CA GLN A 197 34.36 34.59 -41.34
C GLN A 197 34.48 33.60 -40.18
N THR A 198 33.55 32.66 -39.98
CA THR A 198 33.29 31.41 -40.73
C THR A 198 32.08 30.78 -39.98
N PHE A 199 31.04 30.22 -40.57
CA PHE A 199 31.02 29.00 -41.35
C PHE A 199 29.58 28.83 -41.86
N ARG A 200 29.44 28.86 -43.17
CA ARG A 200 28.25 28.48 -43.93
C ARG A 200 28.12 26.96 -43.81
N SER A 201 27.03 26.44 -43.27
CA SER A 201 26.35 25.20 -43.73
C SER A 201 25.44 24.61 -42.65
N ARG A 202 24.34 23.99 -43.14
CA ARG A 202 23.22 23.35 -42.42
C ARG A 202 22.10 24.35 -42.10
N LEU A 203 21.26 24.77 -43.07
CA LEU A 203 20.22 23.94 -43.73
C LEU A 203 19.65 22.95 -42.69
N GLY A 204 18.42 23.05 -42.20
CA GLY A 204 17.20 23.57 -42.80
C GLY A 204 16.13 22.55 -42.46
N GLY A 205 14.97 23.03 -42.00
CA GLY A 205 13.76 22.23 -41.82
C GLY A 205 13.75 21.35 -40.57
N SER A 206 12.61 21.02 -39.98
CA SER A 206 11.24 21.44 -40.29
C SER A 206 10.39 21.21 -39.05
N VAL A 207 9.45 22.11 -38.88
CA VAL A 207 8.20 21.95 -38.13
C VAL A 207 7.46 20.67 -38.58
N LYS A 208 6.86 19.95 -37.62
CA LYS A 208 5.52 19.30 -37.63
C LYS A 208 5.37 18.53 -36.30
N THR A 209 4.47 18.83 -35.36
CA THR A 209 3.01 18.61 -35.37
C THR A 209 2.58 17.34 -36.11
N SER A 210 2.45 16.23 -35.37
CA SER A 210 1.15 15.63 -35.05
C SER A 210 1.29 14.67 -33.87
#